data_AF-A0A955WN62-F1
#
_entry.id   AF-A0A955WN62-F1
#
_cell.length_a   1.000
_cell.length_b   1.000
_cell.length_c   1.000
_cell.angle_alpha   90.00
_cell.angle_beta   90.00
_cell.angle_gamma   90.00
#
_symmetry.space_group_name_H-M   'P 1'
#
loop_
_entity.id
_entity.type
_entity.pdbx_description
1 polymer ?
#
loop_
_entity_poly.entity_id
_entity_poly.type
_entity_poly.pdbx_seq_one_letter_code
_entity_poly.pdbx_strand_id
1 'polypeptide(L)'
;DEDFGDLGKPCIAGVGACAAEGAFRCSDDRRDLVCGAAPTEGGDEQCNGVDDDCDGTADEGFDLDAECTVGVGACAATGKRICDEAGGVTCDAQPGEATDEVCNGADDDCDEAIDEGDPGGGEACQTGRPGRCAAGRERCDGGALRCVADRDARDETCDGADDDCDGNTDEGFDVGAECTAGQGLCETHGYVACAGGMARC
;
A
#
# COMPACT_ATOMS: atom_id res chain seq x y z
N ASP A 1 -10.86 -61.23 46.57
CA ASP A 1 -9.88 -61.02 45.50
C ASP A 1 -10.52 -61.30 44.17
N GLU A 2 -11.34 -60.33 43.72
CA GLU A 2 -11.96 -60.27 42.41
C GLU A 2 -12.00 -58.80 41.95
N ASP A 3 -10.86 -58.13 41.99
CA ASP A 3 -10.83 -56.67 41.89
C ASP A 3 -9.72 -56.11 40.98
N PHE A 4 -9.07 -56.96 40.19
CA PHE A 4 -8.20 -56.54 39.09
C PHE A 4 -8.75 -57.00 37.73
N GLY A 5 -10.01 -56.66 37.45
CA GLY A 5 -10.71 -57.04 36.21
C GLY A 5 -10.07 -56.51 34.92
N ASP A 6 -9.14 -55.57 35.05
CA ASP A 6 -8.41 -54.96 33.93
C ASP A 6 -6.97 -55.47 33.77
N LEU A 7 -6.50 -56.41 34.62
CA LEU A 7 -5.18 -57.01 34.48
C LEU A 7 -5.02 -57.66 33.09
N GLY A 8 -3.98 -57.28 32.35
CA GLY A 8 -3.73 -57.76 30.99
C GLY A 8 -4.59 -57.09 29.90
N LYS A 9 -5.53 -56.20 30.25
CA LYS A 9 -6.24 -55.35 29.27
C LYS A 9 -5.32 -54.25 28.74
N PRO A 10 -5.60 -53.73 27.53
CA PRO A 10 -4.82 -52.64 26.96
C PRO A 10 -4.92 -51.38 27.83
N CYS A 11 -3.82 -50.65 27.90
CA CYS A 11 -3.69 -49.34 28.53
C CYS A 11 -2.82 -48.44 27.63
N ILE A 12 -2.98 -47.12 27.78
CA ILE A 12 -2.13 -46.12 27.14
C ILE A 12 -1.47 -45.31 28.25
N ALA A 13 -0.16 -45.12 28.17
CA ALA A 13 0.61 -44.26 29.06
C ALA A 13 1.20 -43.08 28.27
N GLY A 14 1.09 -41.86 28.79
CA GLY A 14 1.48 -40.64 28.07
C GLY A 14 0.32 -39.95 27.35
N VAL A 15 0.65 -38.83 26.72
CA VAL A 15 -0.24 -38.00 25.88
C VAL A 15 0.44 -37.74 24.54
N GLY A 16 -0.30 -37.25 23.55
CA GLY A 16 0.27 -36.84 22.28
C GLY A 16 1.09 -37.92 21.56
N ALA A 17 2.19 -37.49 20.97
CA ALA A 17 3.19 -38.35 20.32
C ALA A 17 3.87 -39.32 21.30
N CYS A 18 3.87 -39.01 22.60
CA CYS A 18 4.50 -39.85 23.63
C CYS A 18 3.62 -41.00 24.14
N ALA A 19 2.38 -41.10 23.66
CA ALA A 19 1.46 -42.14 24.06
C ALA A 19 1.98 -43.53 23.66
N ALA A 20 2.19 -44.39 24.66
CA ALA A 20 2.65 -45.76 24.49
C ALA A 20 1.57 -46.76 24.91
N GLU A 21 1.23 -47.69 24.01
CA GLU A 21 0.31 -48.79 24.30
C GLU A 21 1.00 -49.90 25.10
N GLY A 22 0.32 -50.37 26.13
CA GLY A 22 0.77 -51.49 26.96
C GLY A 22 -0.40 -52.32 27.46
N ALA A 23 -0.11 -53.21 28.40
CA ALA A 23 -1.12 -53.92 29.15
C ALA A 23 -1.00 -53.57 30.64
N PHE A 24 -2.13 -53.49 31.34
CA PHE A 24 -2.12 -53.28 32.78
C PHE A 24 -1.39 -54.44 33.46
N ARG A 25 -0.47 -54.07 34.36
CA ARG A 25 0.28 -54.99 35.22
C ARG A 25 0.15 -54.55 36.68
N CYS A 26 0.41 -55.46 37.61
CA CYS A 26 0.47 -55.10 39.03
C CYS A 26 1.60 -54.09 39.28
N SER A 27 1.33 -53.11 40.14
CA SER A 27 2.35 -52.28 40.78
C SER A 27 3.33 -53.14 41.60
N ASP A 28 4.53 -52.62 41.88
CA ASP A 28 5.58 -53.37 42.59
C ASP A 28 5.16 -53.77 44.02
N ASP A 29 4.27 -52.99 44.65
CA ASP A 29 3.67 -53.28 45.95
C ASP A 29 2.40 -54.15 45.88
N ARG A 30 1.95 -54.49 44.66
CA ARG A 30 0.78 -55.33 44.33
C ARG A 30 -0.55 -54.79 44.89
N ARG A 31 -0.69 -53.48 44.97
CA ARG A 31 -1.90 -52.82 45.48
C ARG A 31 -2.74 -52.20 44.38
N ASP A 32 -2.14 -51.87 43.24
CA ASP A 32 -2.79 -51.17 42.13
C ASP A 32 -2.39 -51.76 40.77
N LEU A 33 -3.12 -51.38 39.73
CA LEU A 33 -2.74 -51.61 38.33
C LEU A 33 -2.03 -50.38 37.78
N VAL A 34 -0.86 -50.60 37.18
CA VAL A 34 -0.12 -49.58 36.42
C VAL A 34 -0.03 -50.02 34.98
N CYS A 35 0.03 -49.05 34.06
CA CYS A 35 0.27 -49.39 32.67
C CYS A 35 1.69 -49.95 32.52
N GLY A 36 1.81 -51.07 31.81
CA GLY A 36 3.11 -51.72 31.55
C GLY A 36 3.99 -50.98 30.54
N ALA A 37 3.43 -50.01 29.82
CA ALA A 37 4.16 -49.14 28.91
C ALA A 37 4.69 -47.90 29.65
N ALA A 38 5.85 -47.41 29.20
CA ALA A 38 6.38 -46.12 29.59
C ALA A 38 6.25 -45.17 28.39
N PRO A 39 5.75 -43.94 28.58
CA PRO A 39 5.72 -42.95 27.51
C PRO A 39 7.14 -42.62 27.04
N THR A 40 7.28 -42.19 25.79
CA THR A 40 8.55 -41.67 25.29
C THR A 40 8.82 -40.27 25.83
N GLU A 41 10.08 -39.82 25.74
CA GLU A 41 10.45 -38.44 26.05
C GLU A 41 10.00 -37.54 24.89
N GLY A 42 9.42 -36.39 25.23
CA GLY A 42 8.95 -35.38 24.27
C GLY A 42 10.11 -34.71 23.53
N GLY A 43 9.84 -34.24 22.31
CA GLY A 43 10.76 -33.49 21.46
C GLY A 43 10.57 -31.98 21.57
N ASP A 44 11.11 -31.26 20.58
CA ASP A 44 10.70 -29.88 20.33
C ASP A 44 9.34 -29.93 19.62
N GLU A 45 8.41 -29.05 20.00
CA GLU A 45 7.14 -28.88 19.31
C GLU A 45 7.32 -28.57 17.83
N GLN A 46 6.46 -29.16 17.00
CA GLN A 46 6.34 -28.85 15.59
C GLN A 46 4.89 -28.53 15.28
N CYS A 47 4.65 -27.58 14.37
CA CYS A 47 3.30 -27.22 13.97
C CYS A 47 2.74 -28.31 13.03
N ASN A 48 2.21 -29.40 13.57
CA ASN A 48 1.77 -30.57 12.82
C ASN A 48 0.43 -31.17 13.33
N GLY A 49 -0.20 -30.55 14.33
CA GLY A 49 -1.44 -31.03 14.95
C GLY A 49 -1.23 -32.11 16.00
N VAL A 50 0.02 -32.38 16.40
CA VAL A 50 0.42 -33.37 17.39
C VAL A 50 1.18 -32.67 18.51
N ASP A 51 0.85 -33.07 19.74
CA ASP A 51 1.59 -32.76 20.96
C ASP A 51 2.90 -33.58 20.97
N ASP A 52 3.98 -32.98 20.45
CA ASP A 52 5.31 -33.58 20.23
C ASP A 52 6.18 -33.49 21.51
N ASP A 53 5.95 -32.48 22.35
CA ASP A 53 6.64 -32.26 23.63
C ASP A 53 5.92 -32.91 24.83
N CYS A 54 4.68 -33.32 24.62
CA CYS A 54 3.86 -34.12 25.51
C CYS A 54 3.42 -33.35 26.78
N ASP A 55 3.23 -32.03 26.66
CA ASP A 55 2.70 -31.16 27.72
C ASP A 55 1.15 -31.19 27.82
N GLY A 56 0.48 -31.81 26.84
CA GLY A 56 -0.96 -31.96 26.77
C GLY A 56 -1.68 -30.92 25.92
N THR A 57 -0.95 -30.02 25.29
CA THR A 57 -1.40 -29.16 24.20
C THR A 57 -0.67 -29.51 22.90
N ALA A 58 -1.29 -29.23 21.76
CA ALA A 58 -0.66 -29.47 20.47
C ALA A 58 -0.40 -28.12 19.81
N ASP A 59 0.76 -28.00 19.15
CA ASP A 59 1.19 -26.82 18.42
C ASP A 59 1.23 -25.53 19.27
N GLU A 60 1.53 -25.63 20.56
CA GLU A 60 1.71 -24.46 21.42
C GLU A 60 3.00 -23.68 21.08
N GLY A 61 3.04 -22.40 21.46
CA GLY A 61 4.17 -21.52 21.13
C GLY A 61 4.25 -21.06 19.66
N PHE A 62 3.46 -21.65 18.76
CA PHE A 62 3.32 -21.23 17.35
C PHE A 62 2.29 -20.13 17.13
N ASP A 63 1.54 -19.80 18.19
CA ASP A 63 0.89 -18.49 18.27
C ASP A 63 -0.23 -18.41 17.18
N LEU A 64 -0.81 -19.59 16.90
CA LEU A 64 -1.86 -19.89 15.93
C LEU A 64 -3.11 -19.03 16.18
N ASP A 65 -3.90 -18.81 15.12
CA ASP A 65 -5.08 -17.94 15.12
C ASP A 65 -4.83 -16.45 15.41
N ALA A 66 -3.58 -16.06 15.67
CA ALA A 66 -3.23 -14.65 15.67
C ALA A 66 -3.26 -14.07 14.25
N GLU A 67 -3.52 -12.77 14.16
CA GLU A 67 -3.56 -12.05 12.90
C GLU A 67 -2.17 -11.93 12.28
N CYS A 68 -2.10 -12.15 10.97
CA CYS A 68 -0.92 -11.94 10.14
C CYS A 68 -1.30 -11.14 8.89
N THR A 69 -0.35 -10.41 8.32
CA THR A 69 -0.56 -9.63 7.09
C THR A 69 0.48 -10.04 6.05
N VAL A 70 0.03 -10.24 4.82
CA VAL A 70 0.87 -10.55 3.65
C VAL A 70 0.59 -9.52 2.54
N GLY A 71 1.55 -9.33 1.64
CA GLY A 71 1.46 -8.32 0.58
C GLY A 71 1.86 -6.93 1.05
N VAL A 72 1.92 -6.00 0.10
CA VAL A 72 2.25 -4.57 0.29
C VAL A 72 1.15 -3.71 -0.31
N GLY A 73 1.13 -2.43 0.03
CA GLY A 73 0.21 -1.47 -0.60
C GLY A 73 -1.26 -1.89 -0.52
N ALA A 74 -1.97 -1.72 -1.64
CA ALA A 74 -3.35 -2.13 -1.81
C ALA A 74 -3.52 -3.67 -1.82
N CYS A 75 -2.46 -4.43 -2.10
CA CYS A 75 -2.46 -5.89 -2.04
C CYS A 75 -2.30 -6.47 -0.63
N ALA A 76 -2.17 -5.63 0.40
CA ALA A 76 -2.07 -6.11 1.77
C ALA A 76 -3.34 -6.86 2.20
N ALA A 77 -3.19 -8.12 2.58
CA ALA A 77 -4.26 -9.00 3.01
C ALA A 77 -4.00 -9.52 4.43
N THR A 78 -5.04 -9.58 5.26
CA THR A 78 -4.96 -10.10 6.63
C THR A 78 -5.52 -11.50 6.70
N GLY A 79 -4.85 -12.37 7.45
CA GLY A 79 -5.24 -13.76 7.70
C GLY A 79 -4.88 -14.19 9.11
N LYS A 80 -4.78 -15.50 9.28
CA LYS A 80 -4.46 -16.22 10.49
C LYS A 80 -3.19 -17.03 10.33
N ARG A 81 -2.39 -17.08 11.41
CA ARG A 81 -1.27 -18.01 11.48
C ARG A 81 -1.78 -19.44 11.58
N ILE A 82 -1.29 -20.29 10.68
CA ILE A 82 -1.61 -21.70 10.56
C ILE A 82 -0.32 -22.51 10.42
N CYS A 83 -0.40 -23.82 10.67
CA CYS A 83 0.70 -24.73 10.36
C CYS A 83 0.88 -24.89 8.85
N ASP A 84 2.13 -24.94 8.40
CA ASP A 84 2.49 -25.35 7.04
C ASP A 84 2.80 -26.86 6.96
N GLU A 85 2.95 -27.39 5.74
CA GLU A 85 3.25 -28.81 5.53
C GLU A 85 4.66 -29.23 5.98
N ALA A 86 5.54 -28.27 6.29
CA ALA A 86 6.91 -28.50 6.72
C ALA A 86 7.07 -28.46 8.26
N GLY A 87 5.98 -28.28 9.01
CA GLY A 87 5.99 -28.17 10.47
C GLY A 87 6.28 -26.76 10.99
N GLY A 88 6.26 -25.76 10.10
CA GLY A 88 6.42 -24.34 10.42
C GLY A 88 5.09 -23.60 10.50
N VAL A 89 5.17 -22.27 10.63
CA VAL A 89 4.01 -21.38 10.70
C VAL A 89 3.96 -20.50 9.46
N THR A 90 2.80 -20.46 8.80
CA THR A 90 2.52 -19.60 7.66
C THR A 90 1.25 -18.78 7.90
N CYS A 91 1.03 -17.75 7.07
CA CYS A 91 -0.23 -17.02 7.04
C CYS A 91 -1.18 -17.67 6.02
N ASP A 92 -2.44 -17.88 6.38
CA ASP A 92 -3.45 -18.43 5.46
C ASP A 92 -3.97 -17.42 4.43
N ALA A 93 -3.61 -16.14 4.58
CA ALA A 93 -3.93 -15.09 3.62
C ALA A 93 -3.06 -15.20 2.37
N GLN A 94 -3.65 -14.77 1.25
CA GLN A 94 -2.94 -14.54 0.00
C GLN A 94 -2.94 -13.03 -0.28
N PRO A 95 -1.83 -12.45 -0.78
CA PRO A 95 -1.81 -11.05 -1.22
C PRO A 95 -2.91 -10.80 -2.26
N GLY A 96 -3.44 -9.57 -2.26
CA GLY A 96 -4.36 -9.10 -3.29
C GLY A 96 -3.72 -9.13 -4.69
N GLU A 97 -4.57 -9.10 -5.71
CA GLU A 97 -4.11 -8.98 -7.10
C GLU A 97 -3.70 -7.54 -7.38
N ALA A 98 -2.51 -7.38 -7.97
CA ALA A 98 -2.03 -6.10 -8.47
C ALA A 98 -2.93 -5.57 -9.60
N THR A 99 -3.15 -4.26 -9.60
CA THR A 99 -3.88 -3.53 -10.65
C THR A 99 -3.05 -2.39 -11.19
N ASP A 100 -3.41 -1.84 -12.35
CA ASP A 100 -2.71 -0.65 -12.87
C ASP A 100 -2.86 0.53 -11.90
N GLU A 101 -1.78 1.27 -11.70
CA GLU A 101 -1.75 2.50 -10.89
C GLU A 101 -2.87 3.48 -11.27
N VAL A 102 -3.58 3.97 -10.26
CA VAL A 102 -4.48 5.12 -10.40
C VAL A 102 -4.09 6.19 -9.40
N CYS A 103 -4.22 7.47 -9.77
CA CYS A 103 -3.84 8.57 -8.89
C CYS A 103 -4.76 8.67 -7.66
N ASN A 104 -4.45 7.91 -6.62
CA ASN A 104 -5.26 7.75 -5.41
C ASN A 104 -4.42 7.74 -4.12
N GLY A 105 -3.08 7.78 -4.22
CA GLY A 105 -2.16 7.78 -3.10
C GLY A 105 -1.95 6.41 -2.47
N ALA A 106 -2.30 5.34 -3.19
CA ALA A 106 -2.04 3.95 -2.86
C ALA A 106 -1.07 3.34 -3.88
N ASP A 107 -0.49 2.22 -3.49
CA ASP A 107 0.34 1.35 -4.32
C ASP A 107 -0.59 0.23 -4.82
N ASP A 108 -1.18 0.43 -6.00
CA ASP A 108 -2.20 -0.43 -6.60
C ASP A 108 -1.58 -1.62 -7.34
N ASP A 109 -0.37 -1.46 -7.87
CA ASP A 109 0.37 -2.52 -8.56
C ASP A 109 1.31 -3.33 -7.64
N CYS A 110 1.45 -2.88 -6.39
CA CYS A 110 2.09 -3.55 -5.28
C CYS A 110 3.60 -3.74 -5.50
N ASP A 111 4.24 -2.73 -6.09
CA ASP A 111 5.67 -2.67 -6.37
C ASP A 111 6.48 -1.83 -5.36
N GLU A 112 5.83 -1.39 -4.28
CA GLU A 112 6.35 -0.53 -3.20
C GLU A 112 6.51 0.95 -3.56
N ALA A 113 6.08 1.36 -4.74
CA ALA A 113 6.01 2.76 -5.12
C ALA A 113 4.52 3.21 -5.13
N ILE A 114 4.28 4.52 -5.00
CA ILE A 114 2.92 5.09 -4.95
C ILE A 114 2.75 6.09 -6.11
N ASP A 115 1.70 5.89 -6.91
CA ASP A 115 1.29 6.74 -8.04
C ASP A 115 2.38 6.90 -9.14
N GLU A 116 2.95 5.79 -9.61
CA GLU A 116 4.13 5.71 -10.49
C GLU A 116 3.78 6.13 -11.91
N GLY A 117 4.66 6.91 -12.54
CA GLY A 117 4.54 7.17 -13.97
C GLY A 117 3.37 8.10 -14.34
N ASP A 118 2.88 8.90 -13.38
CA ASP A 118 1.83 9.91 -13.58
C ASP A 118 0.47 9.29 -13.98
N PRO A 119 -0.10 8.39 -13.15
CA PRO A 119 -1.31 7.66 -13.50
C PRO A 119 -2.50 8.61 -13.64
N GLY A 120 -3.28 8.45 -14.71
CA GLY A 120 -4.38 9.37 -15.05
C GLY A 120 -3.94 10.79 -15.45
N GLY A 121 -2.64 11.08 -15.43
CA GLY A 121 -2.07 12.32 -15.94
C GLY A 121 -2.11 12.39 -17.45
N GLY A 122 -1.73 13.53 -17.99
CA GLY A 122 -1.59 13.70 -19.42
C GLY A 122 -2.83 14.25 -20.13
N GLU A 123 -4.00 14.32 -19.50
CA GLU A 123 -5.20 14.88 -20.13
C GLU A 123 -5.21 16.42 -20.12
N ALA A 124 -5.73 17.04 -21.18
CA ALA A 124 -5.80 18.49 -21.26
C ALA A 124 -6.83 19.06 -20.27
N CYS A 125 -6.46 20.11 -19.55
CA CYS A 125 -7.28 20.74 -18.53
C CYS A 125 -7.18 22.27 -18.59
N GLN A 126 -8.05 22.94 -17.83
CA GLN A 126 -8.03 24.40 -17.66
C GLN A 126 -7.65 24.75 -16.23
N THR A 127 -6.55 25.47 -16.04
CA THR A 127 -6.03 25.80 -14.71
C THR A 127 -6.86 26.86 -13.98
N GLY A 128 -7.73 27.56 -14.73
CA GLY A 128 -8.48 28.72 -14.25
C GLY A 128 -7.65 30.01 -14.16
N ARG A 129 -6.36 29.96 -14.50
CA ARG A 129 -5.50 31.15 -14.63
C ARG A 129 -5.79 31.85 -15.96
N PRO A 130 -5.61 33.17 -16.05
CA PRO A 130 -5.80 33.90 -17.30
C PRO A 130 -4.59 33.69 -18.25
N GLY A 131 -4.71 34.28 -19.43
CA GLY A 131 -3.64 34.34 -20.40
C GLY A 131 -3.10 32.98 -20.85
N ARG A 132 -1.80 32.94 -21.10
CA ARG A 132 -1.11 31.74 -21.58
C ARG A 132 -1.04 30.60 -20.57
N CYS A 133 -1.29 30.88 -19.29
CA CYS A 133 -1.31 29.89 -18.22
C CYS A 133 -2.65 29.12 -18.13
N ALA A 134 -3.66 29.51 -18.91
CA ALA A 134 -4.99 28.92 -18.82
C ALA A 134 -5.01 27.43 -19.21
N ALA A 135 -4.31 27.08 -20.28
CA ALA A 135 -4.17 25.70 -20.73
C ALA A 135 -3.16 24.94 -19.85
N GLY A 136 -3.53 23.73 -19.46
CA GLY A 136 -2.69 22.83 -18.69
C GLY A 136 -2.93 21.37 -19.01
N ARG A 137 -2.24 20.52 -18.25
CA ARG A 137 -2.36 19.07 -18.28
C ARG A 137 -2.54 18.52 -16.87
N GLU A 138 -3.39 17.51 -16.73
CA GLU A 138 -3.55 16.74 -15.50
C GLU A 138 -2.19 16.11 -15.15
N ARG A 139 -1.84 16.18 -13.87
CA ARG A 139 -0.67 15.52 -13.30
C ARG A 139 -1.03 14.96 -11.93
N CYS A 140 -0.64 13.73 -11.65
CA CYS A 140 -0.75 13.13 -10.34
C CYS A 140 0.29 13.74 -9.40
N ASP A 141 -0.19 14.33 -8.31
CA ASP A 141 0.64 14.95 -7.27
C ASP A 141 0.03 14.62 -5.90
N GLY A 142 0.62 13.64 -5.21
CA GLY A 142 0.20 13.22 -3.88
C GLY A 142 -1.19 12.58 -3.83
N GLY A 143 -1.46 11.60 -4.71
CA GLY A 143 -2.74 10.88 -4.76
C GLY A 143 -3.93 11.67 -5.28
N ALA A 144 -3.68 12.80 -5.94
CA ALA A 144 -4.73 13.59 -6.57
C ALA A 144 -4.27 14.15 -7.92
N LEU A 145 -5.15 14.06 -8.92
CA LEU A 145 -4.95 14.74 -10.18
C LEU A 145 -5.07 16.25 -9.98
N ARG A 146 -4.05 16.95 -10.49
CA ARG A 146 -3.97 18.39 -10.47
C ARG A 146 -3.70 18.93 -11.86
N CYS A 147 -4.50 19.90 -12.27
CA CYS A 147 -4.24 20.62 -13.50
C CYS A 147 -3.03 21.55 -13.35
N VAL A 148 -1.94 21.26 -14.05
CA VAL A 148 -0.71 22.06 -14.06
C VAL A 148 -0.61 22.81 -15.38
N ALA A 149 -0.29 24.11 -15.35
CA ALA A 149 -0.19 24.92 -16.55
C ALA A 149 0.89 24.38 -17.50
N ASP A 150 0.59 24.33 -18.81
CA ASP A 150 1.57 23.92 -19.84
C ASP A 150 2.70 24.97 -19.99
N ARG A 151 2.45 26.19 -19.52
CA ARG A 151 3.34 27.35 -19.62
C ARG A 151 3.34 28.12 -18.31
N ASP A 152 4.53 28.41 -17.80
CA ASP A 152 4.72 29.30 -16.65
C ASP A 152 4.53 30.76 -17.03
N ALA A 153 4.17 31.59 -16.05
CA ALA A 153 4.14 33.04 -16.18
C ALA A 153 5.54 33.59 -16.54
N ARG A 154 5.59 34.64 -17.35
CA ARG A 154 6.82 35.37 -17.69
C ARG A 154 6.51 36.85 -17.87
N ASP A 155 7.54 37.68 -17.87
CA ASP A 155 7.38 39.11 -18.11
C ASP A 155 6.65 39.38 -19.43
N GLU A 156 5.77 40.40 -19.42
CA GLU A 156 5.01 40.82 -20.60
C GLU A 156 5.90 41.16 -21.79
N THR A 157 5.42 40.75 -22.95
CA THR A 157 5.89 41.25 -24.23
C THR A 157 4.73 41.91 -24.93
N CYS A 158 4.98 43.01 -25.67
CA CYS A 158 3.94 43.71 -26.41
C CYS A 158 3.49 42.89 -27.63
N ASP A 159 2.77 41.80 -27.39
CA ASP A 159 2.35 40.79 -28.35
C ASP A 159 0.83 40.52 -28.33
N GLY A 160 0.09 41.19 -27.44
CA GLY A 160 -1.36 41.06 -27.32
C GLY A 160 -1.78 39.83 -26.52
N ALA A 161 -0.87 39.15 -25.82
CA ALA A 161 -1.16 38.07 -24.90
C ALA A 161 -0.82 38.47 -23.46
N ASP A 162 -1.62 37.96 -22.53
CA ASP A 162 -1.32 37.97 -21.09
C ASP A 162 -0.26 36.88 -20.82
N ASP A 163 1.00 37.32 -20.73
CA ASP A 163 2.22 36.53 -20.65
C ASP A 163 2.57 36.17 -19.19
N ASP A 164 2.24 37.06 -18.26
CA ASP A 164 2.48 36.93 -16.82
C ASP A 164 1.29 36.32 -16.05
N CYS A 165 0.15 36.18 -16.72
CA CYS A 165 -1.06 35.55 -16.24
C CYS A 165 -1.70 36.28 -15.05
N ASP A 166 -1.61 37.62 -15.01
CA ASP A 166 -2.26 38.47 -14.02
C ASP A 166 -3.69 38.94 -14.42
N GLY A 167 -4.07 38.70 -15.69
CA GLY A 167 -5.37 39.05 -16.25
C GLY A 167 -5.41 40.39 -16.99
N ASN A 168 -4.30 41.12 -17.06
CA ASN A 168 -4.07 42.26 -17.93
C ASN A 168 -3.30 41.79 -19.18
N THR A 169 -3.20 42.64 -20.18
CA THR A 169 -2.53 42.30 -21.44
C THR A 169 -1.62 43.46 -21.82
N ASP A 170 -0.35 43.16 -22.08
CA ASP A 170 0.69 44.13 -22.43
C ASP A 170 0.83 45.26 -21.40
N GLU A 171 0.68 44.99 -20.09
CA GLU A 171 0.90 46.02 -19.08
C GLU A 171 2.36 46.46 -18.99
N GLY A 172 2.58 47.72 -18.63
CA GLY A 172 3.91 48.35 -18.67
C GLY A 172 4.32 48.88 -20.06
N PHE A 173 3.52 48.68 -21.11
CA PHE A 173 3.76 49.20 -22.46
C PHE A 173 2.90 50.43 -22.83
N ASP A 174 2.17 51.02 -21.87
CA ASP A 174 1.24 52.15 -22.05
C ASP A 174 0.20 51.92 -23.17
N VAL A 175 -0.13 50.67 -23.48
CA VAL A 175 -1.08 50.33 -24.56
C VAL A 175 -2.43 50.99 -24.31
N GLY A 176 -2.96 51.66 -25.33
CA GLY A 176 -4.20 52.44 -25.23
C GLY A 176 -4.05 53.86 -24.67
N ALA A 177 -2.86 54.25 -24.19
CA ALA A 177 -2.60 55.64 -23.82
C ALA A 177 -2.62 56.55 -25.06
N GLU A 178 -3.16 57.76 -24.91
CA GLU A 178 -3.10 58.78 -25.96
C GLU A 178 -1.64 59.13 -26.27
N CYS A 179 -1.33 59.23 -27.55
CA CYS A 179 0.02 59.54 -28.01
C CYS A 179 -0.01 60.45 -29.23
N THR A 180 1.14 61.08 -29.47
CA THR A 180 1.32 62.03 -30.57
C THR A 180 2.55 61.64 -31.36
N ALA A 181 2.39 61.41 -32.66
CA ALA A 181 3.47 61.08 -33.58
C ALA A 181 3.65 62.20 -34.62
N GLY A 182 4.89 62.41 -35.08
CA GLY A 182 5.23 63.49 -36.00
C GLY A 182 5.67 64.79 -35.32
N GLN A 183 5.99 65.82 -36.10
CA GLN A 183 6.39 67.15 -35.61
C GLN A 183 5.74 68.25 -36.46
N GLY A 184 5.31 69.34 -35.83
CA GLY A 184 4.77 70.52 -36.50
C GLY A 184 3.44 70.23 -37.21
N LEU A 185 3.29 70.68 -38.47
CA LEU A 185 2.05 70.51 -39.24
C LEU A 185 1.73 69.05 -39.62
N CYS A 186 2.65 68.11 -39.37
CA CYS A 186 2.48 66.67 -39.60
C CYS A 186 2.18 65.91 -38.30
N GLU A 187 1.83 66.60 -37.23
CA GLU A 187 1.45 65.98 -35.96
C GLU A 187 0.13 65.22 -36.09
N THR A 188 0.14 63.95 -35.67
CA THR A 188 -1.04 63.08 -35.65
C THR A 188 -1.27 62.54 -34.26
N HIS A 189 -2.53 62.55 -33.82
CA HIS A 189 -2.95 61.99 -32.54
C HIS A 189 -3.44 60.56 -32.74
N GLY A 190 -3.07 59.69 -31.81
CA GLY A 190 -3.42 58.27 -31.85
C GLY A 190 -3.35 57.65 -30.46
N TYR A 191 -3.24 56.33 -30.43
CA TYR A 191 -3.11 55.55 -29.21
C TYR A 191 -1.92 54.62 -29.35
N VAL A 192 -1.21 54.38 -28.26
CA VAL A 192 -0.12 53.41 -28.23
C VAL A 192 -0.68 52.02 -28.51
N ALA A 193 -0.06 51.30 -29.45
CA ALA A 193 -0.38 49.92 -29.79
C ALA A 193 0.88 49.09 -29.97
N CYS A 194 0.74 47.78 -29.79
CA CYS A 194 1.83 46.84 -30.06
C CYS A 194 2.06 46.67 -31.56
N ALA A 195 3.30 46.90 -32.00
CA ALA A 195 3.70 46.70 -33.39
C ALA A 195 5.13 46.15 -33.48
N GLY A 196 5.23 44.83 -33.72
CA GLY A 196 6.50 44.13 -33.83
C GLY A 196 7.21 43.91 -32.49
N GLY A 197 6.46 43.59 -31.43
CA GLY A 197 7.01 43.33 -30.09
C GLY A 197 7.39 44.59 -29.29
N MET A 198 6.99 45.77 -29.77
CA MET A 198 7.25 47.05 -29.11
C MET A 198 5.99 47.93 -29.15
N ALA A 199 5.78 48.70 -28.08
CA ALA A 199 4.76 49.74 -28.03
C ALA A 199 5.14 50.90 -28.96
N ARG A 200 4.19 51.31 -29.80
CA ARG A 200 4.37 52.41 -30.75
C ARG A 200 3.15 53.31 -30.79
N CYS A 201 3.45 54.61 -30.92
CA CYS A 201 2.62 55.58 -31.62
C CYS A 201 3.02 55.56 -33.12
#